data_AF-A0A7C2VKX7-F1
#
_entry.id   AF-A0A7C2VKX7-F1
#
_cell.length_a   1.000
_cell.length_b   1.000
_cell.length_c   1.000
_cell.angle_alpha   90.00
_cell.angle_beta   90.00
_cell.angle_gamma   90.00
#
_symmetry.space_group_name_H-M   'P 1'
#
loop_
_entity.id
_entity.type
_entity.pdbx_description
1 polymer ?
#
loop_
_entity_poly.entity_id
_entity_poly.type
_entity_poly.pdbx_seq_one_letter_code
_entity_poly.pdbx_strand_id
1 'polypeptide(L)' 'RKKPDVLILDEVNLAVAVGLLRVEDVLQLLDGAEGCSLIILTGRRAPKELIERADLVTEMCEVKHPLRTGVSARKGIDY' A
#
# COMPACT_ATOMS: atom_id res chain seq x y z
N ARG A 1 22.94 -6.97 -6.50
CA ARG A 1 22.67 -5.51 -6.38
C ARG A 1 22.35 -5.21 -4.92
N LYS A 2 22.77 -4.05 -4.39
CA LYS A 2 22.38 -3.61 -3.03
C LYS A 2 20.86 -3.42 -2.99
N LYS A 3 20.19 -3.93 -1.95
CA LYS A 3 18.76 -3.70 -1.74
C LYS A 3 18.53 -2.23 -1.33
N PRO A 4 17.36 -1.65 -1.65
CA PRO A 4 17.04 -0.28 -1.25
C PRO A 4 16.83 -0.21 0.26
N ASP A 5 17.21 0.90 0.89
CA ASP A 5 16.95 1.10 2.32
C ASP A 5 15.43 1.28 2.58
N VAL A 6 14.69 1.85 1.61
CA VAL A 6 13.23 2.01 1.64
C VAL A 6 12.60 1.42 0.38
N LEU A 7 11.61 0.55 0.56
CA LEU A 7 10.81 -0.03 -0.52
C LEU A 7 9.34 0.40 -0.37
N ILE A 8 8.77 0.99 -1.42
CA ILE A 8 7.36 1.41 -1.44
C ILE A 8 6.62 0.55 -2.46
N LEU A 9 5.62 -0.18 -1.99
CA LEU A 9 4.70 -0.99 -2.79
C LEU A 9 3.37 -0.25 -2.89
N ASP A 10 3.29 0.67 -3.85
CA ASP A 10 2.13 1.53 -4.03
C ASP A 10 0.93 0.74 -4.58
N GLU A 11 -0.25 0.94 -4.01
CA GLU A 11 -1.53 0.28 -4.33
C GLU A 11 -1.53 -1.27 -4.28
N VAL A 12 -0.52 -1.87 -3.63
CA VAL A 12 -0.40 -3.32 -3.49
C VAL A 12 -1.59 -3.94 -2.74
N ASN A 13 -2.13 -3.22 -1.75
CA ASN A 13 -3.28 -3.67 -0.97
C ASN A 13 -4.49 -3.89 -1.88
N LEU A 14 -4.76 -2.91 -2.76
CA LEU A 14 -5.87 -2.99 -3.68
C LEU A 14 -5.64 -4.09 -4.72
N ALA A 15 -4.42 -4.20 -5.25
CA ALA A 15 -4.05 -5.22 -6.23
C ALA A 15 -4.31 -6.64 -5.69
N VAL A 16 -3.98 -6.91 -4.42
CA VAL A 16 -4.31 -8.19 -3.78
C VAL A 16 -5.81 -8.33 -3.56
N ALA A 17 -6.48 -7.28 -3.04
CA ALA A 17 -7.91 -7.31 -2.74
C ALA A 17 -8.82 -7.54 -3.96
N VAL A 18 -8.34 -7.19 -5.17
CA VAL A 18 -9.06 -7.44 -6.44
C VAL A 18 -8.55 -8.69 -7.20
N GLY A 19 -7.61 -9.44 -6.62
CA GLY A 19 -7.10 -10.69 -7.18
C GLY A 19 -6.10 -10.53 -8.34
N LEU A 20 -5.51 -9.34 -8.51
CA LEU A 20 -4.40 -9.14 -9.46
C LEU A 20 -3.10 -9.76 -8.96
N LEU A 21 -2.94 -9.82 -7.64
CA LEU A 21 -1.82 -10.47 -6.95
C LEU A 21 -2.37 -11.44 -5.90
N ARG A 22 -1.66 -12.53 -5.66
CA ARG A 22 -1.95 -13.42 -4.53
C ARG A 22 -1.28 -12.86 -3.28
N VAL A 23 -1.94 -12.97 -2.13
CA VAL A 23 -1.40 -12.44 -0.86
C VAL A 23 -0.11 -13.16 -0.46
N GLU A 24 -0.01 -14.45 -0.80
CA GLU A 24 1.14 -15.30 -0.51
C GLU A 24 2.39 -14.84 -1.26
N ASP A 25 2.25 -14.35 -2.49
CA ASP A 25 3.37 -13.82 -3.28
C ASP A 25 3.94 -12.55 -2.64
N VAL A 26 3.06 -11.69 -2.10
CA VAL A 26 3.47 -10.47 -1.38
C VAL A 26 4.17 -10.83 -0.06
N LEU A 27 3.60 -11.76 0.72
CA LEU A 27 4.19 -12.22 1.97
C LEU A 27 5.59 -12.82 1.76
N GLN A 28 5.76 -13.66 0.73
CA GLN A 28 7.06 -14.23 0.38
C GLN A 28 8.09 -13.14 0.00
N LEU A 29 7.65 -12.09 -0.71
CA LEU A 29 8.51 -10.96 -1.02
C LEU A 29 8.95 -10.20 0.25
N LEU A 30 8.04 -10.01 1.21
CA LEU A 30 8.36 -9.35 2.48
C LEU A 30 9.36 -10.16 3.31
N ASP A 31 9.23 -11.48 3.35
CA ASP A 31 10.15 -12.35 4.07
C ASP A 31 11.54 -12.40 3.39
N GLY A 32 11.57 -12.30 2.05
CA GLY A 32 12.80 -12.18 1.27
C GLY A 32 13.45 -10.78 1.29
N ALA A 33 12.85 -9.80 1.96
CA ALA A 33 13.30 -8.41 1.94
C ALA A 33 14.44 -8.09 2.93
N GLU A 34 15.15 -9.10 3.46
CA GLU A 34 16.32 -8.92 4.33
C GLU A 34 17.31 -7.91 3.76
N GLY A 35 17.48 -6.76 4.41
CA GLY A 35 18.33 -5.65 3.95
C GLY A 35 17.58 -4.39 3.51
N CYS A 36 16.25 -4.42 3.44
CA CYS A 36 15.44 -3.19 3.44
C CYS A 36 15.20 -2.75 4.89
N SER A 37 15.39 -1.46 5.19
CA SER A 37 15.12 -0.91 6.53
C SER A 37 13.65 -0.57 6.75
N LEU A 38 12.94 -0.19 5.68
CA LEU A 38 11.53 0.18 5.74
C LEU A 38 10.79 -0.30 4.47
N ILE A 39 9.65 -0.95 4.66
CA ILE A 39 8.76 -1.36 3.58
C ILE A 39 7.38 -0.74 3.83
N ILE A 40 6.86 -0.02 2.83
CA ILE A 40 5.57 0.68 2.92
C ILE A 40 4.62 0.06 1.91
N LEU A 41 3.46 -0.39 2.37
CA LEU A 41 2.38 -0.91 1.54
C LEU A 41 1.23 0.11 1.56
N THR A 42 0.78 0.55 0.39
CA THR A 42 -0.33 1.51 0.28
C THR A 42 -1.53 0.88 -0.45
N GLY A 43 -2.62 1.63 -0.47
CA GLY A 43 -3.86 1.26 -1.13
C GLY A 43 -4.95 0.81 -0.18
N ARG A 44 -6.17 0.81 -0.70
CA ARG A 44 -7.39 0.49 0.05
C ARG A 44 -7.58 -1.02 0.23
N ARG A 45 -8.39 -1.40 1.22
CA ARG A 45 -8.81 -2.79 1.46
C ARG A 45 -7.63 -3.74 1.70
N ALA A 46 -6.67 -3.33 2.53
CA ALA A 46 -5.54 -4.17 2.91
C ALA A 46 -6.03 -5.56 3.39
N PRO A 47 -5.56 -6.66 2.78
CA PRO A 47 -5.83 -8.02 3.25
C PRO A 47 -5.43 -8.18 4.71
N LYS A 48 -6.20 -8.99 5.44
CA LYS A 48 -6.01 -9.20 6.89
C LYS A 48 -4.61 -9.72 7.19
N GLU A 49 -4.09 -10.60 6.35
CA GLU A 49 -2.78 -11.21 6.47
C GLU A 49 -1.65 -10.17 6.38
N LEU A 50 -1.80 -9.15 5.53
CA LEU A 50 -0.82 -8.06 5.42
C LEU A 50 -0.91 -7.11 6.61
N ILE A 51 -2.11 -6.86 7.12
CA ILE A 51 -2.34 -6.06 8.34
C ILE A 51 -1.68 -6.75 9.54
N GLU A 52 -1.91 -8.05 9.73
CA GLU A 52 -1.36 -8.83 10.84
C GLU A 52 0.16 -8.95 10.78
N ARG A 53 0.74 -8.96 9.57
CA ARG A 53 2.19 -9.03 9.35
C ARG A 53 2.91 -7.70 9.57
N ALA A 54 2.21 -6.58 9.50
CA ALA A 54 2.80 -5.25 9.56
C ALA A 54 3.10 -4.81 11.01
N ASP A 55 4.26 -4.18 11.21
CA ASP A 55 4.64 -3.61 12.51
C ASP A 55 3.81 -2.37 12.87
N LEU A 56 3.35 -1.64 11.85
CA LEU A 56 2.52 -0.43 11.97
C LEU A 56 1.44 -0.43 10.90
N VAL A 57 0.21 -0.13 11.29
CA VAL A 57 -0.94 0.03 10.39
C VAL A 57 -1.58 1.39 10.63
N THR A 58 -1.79 2.16 9.57
CA THR A 58 -2.52 3.44 9.61
C THR A 58 -3.68 3.38 8.62
N GLU A 59 -4.88 3.69 9.10
CA GLU A 59 -6.09 3.75 8.27
C GLU A 59 -6.45 5.21 7.97
N MET A 60 -6.57 5.53 6.67
CA MET A 60 -7.03 6.84 6.21
C MET A 60 -8.53 6.80 5.92
N CYS A 61 -9.34 7.37 6.83
CA CYS A 61 -10.78 7.46 6.68
C CYS A 61 -11.20 8.78 6.00
N GLU A 62 -11.95 8.70 4.88
CA GLU A 62 -12.49 9.88 4.19
C GLU A 62 -13.58 10.55 5.07
N VAL A 63 -13.22 11.61 5.81
CA VAL A 63 -14.19 12.44 6.55
C VAL A 63 -14.86 13.48 5.63
N LYS A 64 -14.07 14.05 4.71
CA LYS A 64 -14.53 14.99 3.67
C LYS A 64 -13.55 14.97 2.50
N HIS A 65 -14.06 15.13 1.28
CA HIS A 65 -13.22 15.18 0.08
C HIS A 65 -13.77 16.19 -0.95
N PRO A 66 -12.94 17.06 -1.57
CA PRO A 66 -13.40 18.05 -2.56
C PRO A 66 -14.16 17.45 -3.75
N LEU A 67 -13.82 16.21 -4.12
CA LEU A 67 -14.56 15.45 -5.14
C LEU A 67 -16.06 15.35 -4.81
N ARG A 68 -16.45 15.24 -3.52
CA ARG A 68 -17.85 15.18 -3.08
C ARG A 68 -18.62 16.47 -3.32
N THR A 69 -17.91 17.59 -3.46
CA THR A 69 -18.49 18.89 -3.80
C THR A 69 -18.28 19.27 -5.27
N GLY A 70 -17.94 18.29 -6.13
CA GLY A 70 -17.80 18.49 -7.57
C GLY A 70 -16.44 19.02 -8.05
N VAL A 71 -15.46 19.17 -7.15
CA VAL A 71 -14.10 19.58 -7.57
C VAL A 71 -13.39 18.39 -8.22
N SER A 72 -13.03 18.53 -9.49
CA SER A 72 -12.29 17.51 -10.24
C SER A 72 -10.83 17.40 -9.81
N ALA A 73 -10.18 16.30 -10.17
CA ALA A 73 -8.75 16.07 -9.90
C ALA A 73 -7.87 17.16 -10.53
N ARG A 74 -6.88 17.64 -9.77
CA ARG A 74 -5.98 18.73 -10.15
C ARG A 74 -4.56 18.22 -10.30
N LYS A 75 -3.92 18.63 -11.40
CA LYS A 75 -2.51 18.36 -11.65
C LYS A 75 -1.64 18.99 -10.57
N GLY A 76 -0.65 18.25 -10.07
CA GLY A 76 0.24 18.62 -8.98
C GLY A 76 -0.35 18.46 -7.59
N ILE A 77 -1.61 18.00 -7.46
CA ILE A 77 -2.25 17.75 -6.17
C ILE A 77 -2.79 16.32 -6.12
N ASP A 78 -3.67 15.97 -7.05
CA ASP A 78 -4.34 14.68 -7.11
C ASP A 78 -3.63 13.71 -8.08
N TYR A 79 -2.84 14.25 -9.02
CA TYR A 79 -1.99 13.51 -9.97
C TYR A 79 -0.85 14.36 -10.55
#